data_AF-A0A9X5UI06-F1
#
_entry.id   AF-A0A9X5UI06-F1
#
_cell.length_a   1.000
_cell.length_b   1.000
_cell.length_c   1.000
_cell.angle_alpha   90.00
_cell.angle_beta   90.00
_cell.angle_gamma   90.00
#
_symmetry.space_group_name_H-M   'P 1'
#
loop_
_entity.id
_entity.type
_entity.pdbx_description
1 polymer ?
#
loop_
_entity_poly.entity_id
_entity_poly.type
_entity_poly.pdbx_seq_one_letter_code
_entity_poly.pdbx_strand_id
1 'polypeptide(L)'
;MADVKIDYAQVNGVANQLQTQGGDIQVQLGALQRQVASLLTPEGGLWMALSSPVLNANYENFNTSLTQVIASIGQFATTFQTIAQNFQQMDQSIATPGAADS
;
A
#
# COMPACT_ATOMS: atom_id res chain seq x y z
N MET A 1 -6.59 -31.24 -17.27
CA MET A 1 -6.80 -30.76 -15.88
C MET A 1 -6.43 -29.28 -15.86
N ALA A 2 -7.34 -28.46 -15.35
CA ALA A 2 -7.26 -27.04 -15.00
C ALA A 2 -6.79 -26.02 -16.08
N ASP A 3 -7.77 -25.28 -16.61
CA ASP A 3 -7.68 -24.05 -17.42
C ASP A 3 -7.18 -22.85 -16.56
N VAL A 4 -6.09 -23.03 -15.80
CA VAL A 4 -5.57 -22.02 -14.87
C VAL A 4 -4.27 -21.47 -15.42
N LYS A 5 -4.37 -20.43 -16.24
CA LYS A 5 -3.22 -19.66 -16.74
C LYS A 5 -2.95 -18.49 -15.79
N ILE A 6 -2.10 -18.71 -14.79
CA ILE A 6 -1.64 -17.63 -13.91
C ILE A 6 -0.37 -17.02 -14.49
N ASP A 7 -0.44 -15.75 -14.90
CA ASP A 7 0.73 -14.98 -15.29
C ASP A 7 1.37 -14.38 -14.03
N TYR A 8 2.25 -15.15 -13.41
CA TYR A 8 2.96 -14.75 -12.19
C TYR A 8 3.78 -13.46 -12.39
N ALA A 9 4.26 -13.19 -13.61
CA ALA A 9 5.02 -11.98 -13.91
C ALA A 9 4.11 -10.74 -13.91
N GLN A 10 2.90 -10.83 -14.48
CA GLN A 10 1.93 -9.75 -14.40
C GLN A 10 1.45 -9.51 -12.97
N VAL A 11 1.14 -10.57 -12.21
CA VAL A 11 0.67 -10.43 -10.81
C VAL A 11 1.74 -9.77 -9.96
N ASN A 12 3.00 -10.21 -10.07
CA ASN A 12 4.11 -9.59 -9.35
C ASN A 12 4.39 -8.16 -9.83
N GLY A 13 4.23 -7.88 -11.13
CA GLY A 13 4.39 -6.53 -11.70
C GLY A 13 3.39 -5.54 -11.11
N VAL A 14 2.11 -5.91 -11.06
CA VAL A 14 1.04 -5.07 -10.48
C VAL A 14 1.23 -4.92 -8.96
N ALA A 15 1.57 -6.01 -8.25
CA ALA A 15 1.83 -5.93 -6.82
C ALA A 15 3.00 -5.00 -6.48
N ASN A 16 4.11 -5.09 -7.24
CA ASN A 16 5.24 -4.19 -7.08
C ASN A 16 4.87 -2.75 -7.39
N GLN A 17 4.10 -2.48 -8.45
CA GLN A 17 3.63 -1.12 -8.75
C GLN A 17 2.77 -0.55 -7.62
N LEU A 18 1.82 -1.34 -7.10
CA LEU A 18 0.96 -0.92 -5.99
C LEU A 18 1.78 -0.61 -4.73
N GLN A 19 2.82 -1.40 -4.46
CA GLN A 19 3.69 -1.21 -3.29
C GLN A 19 4.61 0.00 -3.44
N THR A 20 5.24 0.19 -4.61
CA THR A 20 6.12 1.35 -4.88
C THR A 20 5.31 2.64 -4.91
N GLN A 21 4.24 2.70 -5.72
CA GLN A 21 3.45 3.92 -5.83
C GLN A 21 2.69 4.23 -4.53
N GLY A 22 2.21 3.22 -3.80
CA GLY A 22 1.64 3.40 -2.47
C GLY A 22 2.64 4.05 -1.51
N GLY A 23 3.88 3.57 -1.49
CA GLY A 23 4.96 4.15 -0.69
C GLY A 23 5.26 5.60 -1.05
N ASP A 24 5.37 5.91 -2.34
CA ASP A 24 5.66 7.27 -2.82
C ASP A 24 4.54 8.26 -2.43
N ILE A 25 3.27 7.86 -2.58
CA ILE A 25 2.13 8.68 -2.18
C ILE A 25 2.14 8.93 -0.68
N GLN A 26 2.48 7.92 0.14
CA GLN A 26 2.58 8.07 1.59
C GLN A 26 3.64 9.12 1.98
N VAL A 27 4.81 9.11 1.32
CA VAL A 27 5.87 10.09 1.56
C VAL A 27 5.42 11.50 1.17
N GLN A 28 4.79 11.65 0.01
CA GLN A 28 4.28 12.93 -0.47
C GLN A 28 3.19 13.50 0.45
N LEU A 29 2.25 12.67 0.90
CA LEU A 29 1.21 13.08 1.86
C LEU A 29 1.79 13.50 3.21
N GLY A 30 2.79 12.78 3.72
CA GLY A 30 3.50 13.17 4.93
C GLY A 30 4.29 14.49 4.77
N ALA A 31 4.75 14.82 3.56
CA ALA A 31 5.35 16.11 3.27
C ALA A 31 4.31 17.24 3.25
N LEU A 32 3.16 17.02 2.61
CA LEU A 32 2.06 17.99 2.57
C LEU A 32 1.50 18.27 3.98
N GLN A 33 1.36 17.25 4.82
CA GLN A 33 0.96 17.43 6.22
C GLN A 33 1.89 18.37 6.98
N ARG A 34 3.20 18.19 6.81
CA ARG A 34 4.20 19.05 7.45
C ARG A 34 4.12 20.48 6.95
N GLN A 35 3.86 20.69 5.66
CA GLN A 35 3.64 22.02 5.10
C GLN A 35 2.38 22.68 5.67
N VAL A 36 1.26 21.95 5.75
CA VAL A 36 0.02 22.49 6.34
C VAL A 36 0.18 22.77 7.82
N ALA A 37 0.78 21.86 8.58
CA ALA A 37 1.09 22.10 9.99
C ALA A 37 1.96 23.36 10.16
N SER A 38 2.96 23.57 9.29
CA SER A 38 3.81 24.76 9.28
C SER A 38 3.09 26.05 8.90
N LEU A 39 1.96 25.99 8.18
CA LEU A 39 1.12 27.17 7.90
C LEU A 39 0.23 27.54 9.09
N LEU A 40 -0.09 26.55 9.94
CA LEU A 40 -0.94 26.67 11.11
C LEU A 40 -0.13 26.90 12.41
N THR A 41 1.16 27.24 12.32
CA THR A 41 1.96 27.69 13.47
C THR A 41 1.88 29.21 13.62
N PRO A 42 2.12 29.78 14.81
CA PRO A 42 2.12 31.24 15.03
C PRO A 42 3.07 32.03 14.10
N GLU A 43 4.10 31.37 13.60
CA GLU A 43 5.09 31.90 12.64
C GLU A 43 4.68 31.64 11.18
N GLY A 44 3.68 30.79 10.96
CA GLY A 44 3.11 30.42 9.68
C GLY A 44 2.05 31.42 9.18
N GLY A 45 1.93 31.52 7.87
CA GLY A 45 1.13 32.57 7.21
C GLY A 45 -0.40 32.47 7.37
N LEU A 46 -0.93 31.43 8.02
CA LEU A 46 -2.37 31.15 8.08
C LEU A 46 -2.85 30.82 9.51
N TRP A 47 -2.14 31.31 10.53
CA TRP A 47 -2.49 31.05 11.91
C TRP A 47 -3.65 31.93 12.40
N MET A 48 -4.76 31.28 12.69
CA MET A 48 -5.91 31.85 13.38
C MET A 48 -6.08 31.14 14.72
N ALA A 49 -5.81 31.80 15.85
CA ALA A 49 -5.72 31.17 17.18
C ALA A 49 -6.92 30.26 17.57
N LEU A 50 -8.14 30.57 17.10
CA LEU A 50 -9.33 29.77 17.34
C LEU A 50 -9.58 28.68 16.28
N SER A 51 -9.16 28.90 15.04
CA SER A 51 -9.49 28.05 13.88
C SER A 51 -8.36 27.08 13.53
N SER A 52 -7.10 27.44 13.79
CA SER A 52 -5.91 26.61 13.59
C SER A 52 -6.00 25.24 14.26
N PRO A 53 -6.45 25.08 15.53
CA PRO A 53 -6.56 23.74 16.14
C PRO A 53 -7.60 22.87 15.43
N VAL A 54 -8.73 23.44 15.00
CA VAL A 54 -9.77 22.72 14.26
C VAL A 54 -9.29 22.34 12.86
N LEU A 55 -8.60 23.25 12.17
CA LEU A 55 -8.01 22.99 10.85
C LEU A 55 -6.94 21.90 10.94
N ASN A 56 -6.08 21.94 11.96
CA ASN A 56 -5.05 20.93 12.18
C ASN A 56 -5.69 19.56 12.46
N ALA A 57 -6.69 19.49 13.34
CA ALA A 57 -7.42 18.25 13.63
C ALA A 57 -8.13 17.67 12.39
N ASN A 58 -8.78 18.52 11.58
CA ASN A 58 -9.40 18.08 10.32
C ASN A 58 -8.36 17.53 9.34
N TYR A 59 -7.18 18.15 9.28
CA TYR A 59 -6.09 17.70 8.40
C TYR A 59 -5.44 16.41 8.89
N GLU A 60 -5.28 16.24 10.21
CA GLU A 60 -4.82 14.98 10.81
C GLU A 60 -5.79 13.83 10.53
N ASN A 61 -7.09 14.06 10.67
CA ASN A 61 -8.11 13.07 10.34
C ASN A 61 -8.06 12.70 8.86
N PHE A 62 -7.99 13.70 7.97
CA PHE A 62 -7.85 13.48 6.53
C PHE A 62 -6.60 12.66 6.19
N ASN A 63 -5.44 13.00 6.78
CA ASN A 63 -4.20 12.28 6.56
C ASN A 63 -4.27 10.85 7.11
N THR A 64 -4.87 10.66 8.27
CA THR A 64 -5.09 9.33 8.87
C THR A 64 -5.92 8.46 7.94
N SER A 65 -7.05 8.97 7.43
CA SER A 65 -7.88 8.23 6.48
C SER A 65 -7.14 7.89 5.20
N LEU A 66 -6.36 8.82 4.63
CA LEU A 66 -5.55 8.55 3.45
C LEU A 66 -4.45 7.51 3.69
N THR A 67 -3.75 7.62 4.82
CA THR A 67 -2.71 6.65 5.20
C THR A 67 -3.29 5.26 5.37
N GLN A 68 -4.49 5.13 5.95
CA GLN A 68 -5.20 3.86 6.05
C GLN A 68 -5.58 3.28 4.68
N VAL A 69 -6.03 4.13 3.75
CA VAL A 69 -6.34 3.72 2.37
C VAL A 69 -5.09 3.20 1.65
N ILE A 70 -3.97 3.91 1.78
CA ILE A 70 -2.69 3.52 1.16
C ILE A 70 -2.14 2.23 1.79
N ALA A 71 -2.22 2.09 3.12
CA ALA A 71 -1.86 0.85 3.79
C ALA A 71 -2.72 -0.33 3.29
N SER A 72 -4.01 -0.09 3.06
CA SER A 72 -4.91 -1.09 2.48
C SER A 72 -4.48 -1.50 1.07
N ILE A 73 -4.02 -0.56 0.23
CA ILE A 73 -3.46 -0.85 -1.10
C ILE A 73 -2.22 -1.77 -0.99
N GLY A 74 -1.33 -1.51 -0.03
CA GLY A 74 -0.19 -2.38 0.24
C GLY A 74 -0.60 -3.79 0.71
N GLN A 75 -1.65 -3.89 1.51
CA GLN A 75 -2.22 -5.16 1.95
C GLN A 75 -2.80 -5.96 0.78
N PHE A 76 -3.49 -5.30 -0.16
CA PHE A 76 -3.98 -5.93 -1.39
C PHE A 76 -2.83 -6.44 -2.25
N ALA A 77 -1.76 -5.65 -2.44
CA ALA A 77 -0.56 -6.07 -3.16
C ALA A 77 0.06 -7.34 -2.56
N THR A 78 0.19 -7.37 -1.22
CA THR A 78 0.70 -8.54 -0.47
C THR A 78 -0.19 -9.77 -0.66
N THR A 79 -1.51 -9.58 -0.72
CA THR A 79 -2.48 -10.66 -0.93
C THR A 79 -2.30 -11.27 -2.33
N PHE A 80 -2.14 -10.44 -3.36
CA PHE A 80 -1.86 -10.92 -4.72
C PHE A 80 -0.55 -11.71 -4.81
N GLN A 81 0.52 -11.24 -4.16
CA GLN A 81 1.79 -11.98 -4.09
C GLN A 81 1.63 -13.32 -3.36
N THR A 82 0.89 -13.34 -2.26
CA THR A 82 0.65 -14.55 -1.48
C THR A 82 -0.15 -15.58 -2.28
N ILE A 83 -1.18 -15.14 -3.02
CA ILE A 83 -1.94 -16.01 -3.92
C ILE A 83 -1.01 -16.58 -5.00
N ALA A 84 -0.21 -15.73 -5.66
CA ALA A 84 0.76 -16.16 -6.66
C ALA A 84 1.75 -17.21 -6.11
N GLN A 85 2.30 -16.98 -4.92
CA GLN A 85 3.22 -17.92 -4.28
C GLN A 85 2.57 -19.26 -3.93
N ASN A 86 1.36 -19.25 -3.38
CA ASN A 86 0.63 -20.48 -3.06
C ASN A 86 0.32 -21.31 -4.32
N PHE A 87 -0.11 -20.66 -5.40
CA PHE A 87 -0.33 -21.34 -6.67
C PHE A 87 0.96 -21.90 -7.26
N GLN A 88 2.06 -21.14 -7.20
CA GLN A 88 3.36 -21.60 -7.69
C GLN A 88 3.90 -22.80 -6.88
N GLN A 89 3.72 -22.81 -5.56
CA GLN A 89 4.09 -23.95 -4.70
C GLN A 89 3.23 -25.18 -4.97
N MET A 90 1.92 -24.98 -5.15
CA MET A 90 1.00 -26.05 -5.50
C MET A 90 1.33 -26.67 -6.85
N ASP A 91 1.61 -25.83 -7.86
CA ASP A 91 1.99 -26.26 -9.20
C ASP A 91 3.31 -27.03 -9.19
N GLN A 92 4.32 -26.56 -8.45
CA GLN A 92 5.58 -27.32 -8.27
C GLN A 92 5.38 -28.66 -7.56
N SER A 93 4.49 -28.70 -6.56
CA SER A 93 4.19 -29.94 -5.82
C SER A 93 3.49 -30.97 -6.71
N ILE A 94 2.63 -30.52 -7.64
CA ILE A 94 1.92 -31.38 -8.59
C ILE A 94 2.84 -31.75 -9.77
N ALA A 95 3.69 -30.84 -10.23
CA ALA A 95 4.66 -31.04 -11.30
C ALA A 95 5.87 -31.90 -10.89
N THR A 96 5.98 -32.26 -9.60
CA THR A 96 6.94 -33.26 -9.10
C THR A 96 6.26 -34.60 -8.78
N PRO A 97 5.78 -35.37 -9.78
CA PRO A 97 5.38 -36.74 -9.54
C PRO A 97 6.64 -37.62 -9.45
N GLY A 98 6.99 -38.07 -8.23
CA GLY A 98 7.86 -39.22 -8.02
C GLY A 98 9.30 -38.93 -7.56
N ALA A 99 9.51 -38.97 -6.25
CA ALA A 99 10.76 -39.44 -5.63
C ALA A 99 10.43 -40.49 -4.54
N ALA A 100 9.42 -41.32 -4.81
CA ALA A 100 8.98 -42.41 -3.95
C ALA A 100 8.66 -43.65 -4.80
N ASP A 101 9.60 -44.05 -5.65
CA ASP A 101 9.73 -45.44 -6.12
C ASP A 101 11.16 -45.65 -6.64
N SER A 102 12.07 -46.07 -5.75
CA SER A 102 13.41 -46.60 -6.05
C SER A 102 13.90 -47.38 -4.84
#